data_AF-A0AA40EFL2-F1
#
_entry.id   AF-A0AA40EFL2-F1
#
_cell.length_a   1.000
_cell.length_b   1.000
_cell.length_c   1.000
_cell.angle_alpha   90.00
_cell.angle_beta   90.00
_cell.angle_gamma   90.00
#
_symmetry.space_group_name_H-M   'P 1'
#
loop_
_entity.id
_entity.type
_entity.pdbx_description
1 polymer ?
#
loop_
_entity_poly.entity_id
_entity_poly.type
_entity_poly.pdbx_seq_one_letter_code
_entity_poly.pdbx_strand_id
1 'polypeptide(L)'
;MANPTGIFPHLCLLILTLITLATATTTTTDPTTTATTTSTATASIYTSPSNGFSYIGCYNETTDLAGTAGNRALYGGTNEVLPGNMTVQTCQAFCRASGSVYKFAGLEYARECWCASQLSSLSKQFPDSACNLTCEGDATQICGGSLKITVS
;
A
#
# COMPACT_ATOMS: atom_id res chain seq x y z
N MET A 1 -2.11 33.00 -49.36
CA MET A 1 -1.10 34.07 -49.48
C MET A 1 0.12 33.69 -48.65
N ALA A 2 1.30 34.01 -49.17
CA ALA A 2 2.59 33.37 -48.90
C ALA A 2 3.25 33.72 -47.54
N ASN A 3 4.12 32.78 -47.13
CA ASN A 3 5.34 32.90 -46.29
C ASN A 3 6.32 33.96 -46.87
N PRO A 4 7.54 34.28 -46.35
CA PRO A 4 8.23 34.01 -45.05
C PRO A 4 8.98 35.25 -44.47
N THR A 5 9.66 35.07 -43.32
CA THR A 5 11.09 35.39 -43.02
C THR A 5 11.25 35.67 -41.51
N GLY A 6 12.29 35.27 -40.79
CA GLY A 6 13.56 34.67 -41.19
C GLY A 6 14.33 34.12 -39.97
N ILE A 7 15.27 33.25 -40.30
CA ILE A 7 16.35 32.73 -39.48
C ILE A 7 17.39 33.85 -39.27
N PHE A 8 18.02 33.98 -38.11
CA PHE A 8 19.47 33.77 -37.92
C PHE A 8 19.86 33.90 -36.41
N PRO A 9 20.89 33.14 -35.98
CA PRO A 9 21.25 32.84 -34.61
C PRO A 9 22.34 33.79 -34.12
N HIS A 10 22.42 34.08 -32.82
CA HIS A 10 23.68 34.56 -32.26
C HIS A 10 23.77 34.27 -30.76
N LEU A 11 24.83 33.52 -30.45
CA LEU A 11 25.76 33.86 -29.38
C LEU A 11 25.27 33.59 -27.95
N CYS A 12 25.44 32.33 -27.53
CA CYS A 12 25.55 31.98 -26.12
C CYS A 12 26.83 32.66 -25.56
N LEU A 13 26.67 33.89 -25.09
CA LEU A 13 27.67 34.65 -24.37
C LEU A 13 27.82 34.05 -22.96
N LEU A 14 28.99 33.47 -22.74
CA LEU A 14 29.56 33.14 -21.43
C LEU A 14 29.50 34.36 -20.52
N ILE A 15 28.58 34.33 -19.54
CA ILE A 15 28.64 35.20 -18.37
C ILE A 15 29.12 34.36 -17.18
N LEU A 16 30.43 34.46 -16.90
CA LEU A 16 31.01 34.03 -15.64
C LEU A 16 30.47 34.93 -14.53
N THR A 17 29.46 34.47 -13.79
CA THR A 17 29.04 35.12 -12.55
C THR A 17 29.79 34.49 -11.38
N LEU A 18 30.63 35.30 -10.73
CA LEU A 18 31.30 34.97 -9.48
C LEU A 18 30.23 34.76 -8.39
N ILE A 19 30.15 33.54 -7.87
CA ILE A 19 29.23 33.18 -6.79
C ILE A 19 29.96 33.46 -5.47
N THR A 20 29.45 34.43 -4.71
CA THR A 20 29.91 34.75 -3.36
C THR A 20 29.48 33.64 -2.39
N LEU A 21 30.45 33.06 -1.66
CA LEU A 21 30.18 32.10 -0.59
C LEU A 21 29.53 32.82 0.59
N ALA A 22 28.24 32.59 0.81
CA ALA A 22 27.56 32.91 2.06
C ALA A 22 27.66 31.70 3.01
N THR A 23 28.36 31.87 4.14
CA THR A 23 28.39 30.90 5.24
C THR A 23 27.07 30.94 6.00
N ALA A 24 26.33 29.83 5.99
CA ALA A 24 25.14 29.64 6.81
C ALA A 24 25.52 29.11 8.20
N THR A 25 25.09 29.81 9.26
CA THR A 25 25.27 29.41 10.66
C THR A 25 24.12 28.49 11.06
N THR A 26 24.41 27.22 11.36
CA THR A 26 23.44 26.24 11.87
C THR A 26 23.31 26.35 13.38
N THR A 27 22.17 26.83 13.87
CA THR A 27 21.76 26.72 15.27
C THR A 27 21.30 25.30 15.57
N THR A 28 22.01 24.62 16.46
CA THR A 28 21.70 23.28 16.95
C THR A 28 20.66 23.37 18.08
N THR A 29 19.40 23.09 17.79
CA THR A 29 18.40 22.79 18.82
C THR A 29 18.43 21.29 19.09
N ASP A 30 18.91 20.95 20.28
CA ASP A 30 18.98 19.61 20.86
C ASP A 30 17.57 18.98 20.94
N PRO A 31 17.32 17.79 20.34
CA PRO A 31 16.07 17.09 20.58
C PRO A 31 16.15 16.43 21.97
N THR A 32 15.53 17.10 22.95
CA THR A 32 15.16 16.50 24.24
C THR A 32 14.44 15.18 23.97
N THR A 33 15.16 14.08 24.20
CA THR A 33 14.66 12.73 24.01
C THR A 33 13.72 12.40 25.17
N THR A 34 12.45 12.73 25.00
CA THR A 34 11.39 12.22 25.85
C THR A 34 11.28 10.72 25.59
N ALA A 35 11.82 9.92 26.50
CA ALA A 35 11.65 8.47 26.50
C ALA A 35 10.17 8.15 26.77
N THR A 36 9.38 8.10 25.71
CA THR A 36 8.04 7.54 25.72
C THR A 36 8.19 6.04 25.99
N THR A 37 7.69 5.59 27.14
CA THR A 37 7.50 4.16 27.41
C THR A 37 6.43 3.62 26.48
N THR A 38 6.83 3.26 25.27
CA THR A 38 5.97 2.63 24.26
C THR A 38 5.65 1.22 24.72
N SER A 39 4.45 1.03 25.28
CA SER A 39 3.84 -0.28 25.40
C SER A 39 3.69 -0.85 23.98
N THR A 40 4.55 -1.80 23.61
CA THR A 40 4.49 -2.50 22.33
C THR A 40 3.25 -3.37 22.30
N ALA A 41 2.11 -2.80 21.91
CA ALA A 41 0.92 -3.58 21.61
C ALA A 41 1.30 -4.61 20.53
N THR A 42 1.11 -5.89 20.83
CA THR A 42 1.38 -6.96 19.87
C THR A 42 0.28 -6.93 18.80
N ALA A 43 0.67 -6.83 17.53
CA ALA A 43 -0.29 -6.85 16.42
C ALA A 43 -1.05 -8.18 16.38
N SER A 44 -2.31 -8.13 15.97
CA SER A 44 -3.20 -9.31 15.95
C SER A 44 -4.05 -9.38 14.68
N ILE A 45 -4.53 -10.58 14.37
CA ILE A 45 -5.51 -10.80 13.31
C ILE A 45 -6.84 -10.16 13.73
N TYR A 46 -7.41 -9.34 12.86
CA TYR A 46 -8.72 -8.73 13.09
C TYR A 46 -9.83 -9.74 12.76
N THR A 47 -10.41 -10.37 13.80
CA THR A 47 -11.42 -11.43 13.66
C THR A 47 -12.86 -10.95 13.84
N SER A 48 -13.06 -9.73 14.35
CA SER A 48 -14.39 -9.17 14.57
C SER A 48 -15.10 -8.89 13.24
N PRO A 49 -16.36 -9.34 13.04
CA PRO A 49 -17.11 -8.98 11.84
C PRO A 49 -17.29 -7.47 11.70
N SER A 50 -16.99 -6.93 10.52
CA SER A 50 -17.09 -5.50 10.22
C SER A 50 -17.37 -5.28 8.73
N ASN A 51 -18.18 -4.27 8.40
CA ASN A 51 -18.65 -3.98 7.03
C ASN A 51 -19.21 -5.23 6.29
N GLY A 52 -19.74 -6.18 7.07
CA GLY A 52 -20.24 -7.49 6.66
C GLY A 52 -19.21 -8.41 5.98
N PHE A 53 -17.94 -8.25 6.34
CA PHE A 53 -16.85 -9.20 6.10
C PHE A 53 -16.45 -9.84 7.44
N SER A 54 -15.89 -11.04 7.41
CA SER A 54 -15.45 -11.77 8.60
C SER A 54 -14.22 -12.59 8.23
N TYR A 55 -13.15 -12.45 9.01
CA TYR A 55 -11.89 -13.14 8.71
C TYR A 55 -12.09 -14.65 8.54
N ILE A 56 -11.61 -15.17 7.41
CA ILE A 56 -11.68 -16.60 7.08
C ILE A 56 -10.30 -17.27 7.00
N GLY A 57 -9.22 -16.50 6.93
CA GLY A 57 -7.86 -17.05 7.01
C GLY A 57 -6.79 -16.25 6.30
N CYS A 58 -5.55 -16.70 6.48
CA CYS A 58 -4.39 -16.27 5.71
C CYS A 58 -4.21 -17.21 4.52
N TYR A 59 -4.11 -16.69 3.31
CA TYR A 59 -3.97 -17.47 2.08
C TYR A 59 -2.72 -17.05 1.31
N ASN A 60 -2.18 -17.93 0.47
CA ASN A 60 -1.17 -17.50 -0.50
C ASN A 60 -1.78 -16.71 -1.65
N GLU A 61 -1.00 -15.74 -2.15
CA GLU A 61 -1.23 -15.18 -3.47
C GLU A 61 -1.01 -16.22 -4.56
N THR A 62 -1.64 -16.00 -5.72
CA THR A 62 -1.62 -16.95 -6.84
C THR A 62 -0.99 -16.40 -8.12
N THR A 63 -0.58 -15.13 -8.13
CA THR A 63 0.02 -14.45 -9.29
C THR A 63 1.18 -15.26 -9.91
N ASP A 64 2.02 -15.86 -9.06
CA ASP A 64 3.23 -16.57 -9.49
C ASP A 64 3.05 -18.10 -9.59
N LEU A 65 1.82 -18.61 -9.41
CA LEU A 65 1.55 -20.03 -9.52
C LEU A 65 1.29 -20.46 -10.97
N ALA A 66 1.79 -21.63 -11.34
CA ALA A 66 1.48 -22.23 -12.64
C ALA A 66 -0.03 -22.47 -12.79
N GLY A 67 -0.57 -22.19 -13.98
CA GLY A 67 -1.99 -22.40 -14.29
C GLY A 67 -2.93 -21.26 -13.87
N THR A 68 -2.42 -20.14 -13.35
CA THR A 68 -3.25 -18.99 -12.95
C THR A 68 -3.36 -17.90 -14.02
N ALA A 69 -2.52 -17.96 -15.06
CA ALA A 69 -2.35 -16.89 -16.04
C ALA A 69 -2.02 -15.51 -15.40
N GLY A 70 -1.32 -15.53 -14.25
CA GLY A 70 -0.99 -14.31 -13.51
C GLY A 70 -2.13 -13.76 -12.66
N ASN A 71 -3.24 -14.49 -12.53
CA ASN A 71 -4.35 -14.06 -11.67
C ASN A 71 -3.97 -14.17 -10.19
N ARG A 72 -4.41 -13.16 -9.44
CA ARG A 72 -4.27 -13.06 -7.99
C ARG A 72 -5.22 -14.00 -7.25
N ALA A 73 -4.97 -14.21 -5.96
CA ALA A 73 -5.85 -14.97 -5.07
C ALA A 73 -7.27 -14.41 -5.09
N LEU A 74 -7.39 -13.08 -4.98
CA LEU A 74 -8.63 -12.33 -5.16
C LEU A 74 -8.57 -11.62 -6.52
N TYR A 75 -9.13 -12.24 -7.56
CA TYR A 75 -9.17 -11.72 -8.93
C TYR A 75 -10.60 -11.36 -9.36
N GLY A 76 -10.72 -10.63 -10.48
CA GLY A 76 -12.03 -10.33 -11.08
C GLY A 76 -12.88 -9.32 -10.31
N GLY A 77 -12.24 -8.43 -9.55
CA GLY A 77 -12.89 -7.31 -8.89
C GLY A 77 -12.10 -6.02 -8.94
N THR A 78 -12.08 -5.26 -7.85
CA THR A 78 -11.43 -3.96 -7.75
C THR A 78 -10.39 -3.95 -6.64
N ASN A 79 -9.49 -2.97 -6.64
CA ASN A 79 -8.47 -2.81 -5.63
C ASN A 79 -8.19 -1.34 -5.33
N GLU A 80 -7.56 -1.10 -4.19
CA GLU A 80 -6.93 0.18 -3.86
C GLU A 80 -5.64 -0.06 -3.07
N VAL A 81 -4.74 0.92 -3.12
CA VAL A 81 -3.48 0.90 -2.38
C VAL A 81 -3.38 2.21 -1.60
N LEU A 82 -3.28 2.13 -0.27
CA LEU A 82 -3.26 3.30 0.61
C LEU A 82 -2.00 3.29 1.50
N PRO A 83 -0.85 3.77 0.98
CA PRO A 83 0.38 3.87 1.77
C PRO A 83 0.17 4.73 3.02
N GLY A 84 0.56 4.23 4.18
CA GLY A 84 0.43 4.91 5.48
C GLY A 84 -0.98 4.95 6.07
N ASN A 85 -2.01 4.50 5.34
CA ASN A 85 -3.41 4.73 5.71
C ASN A 85 -4.29 3.47 5.67
N MET A 86 -3.78 2.34 5.20
CA MET A 86 -4.56 1.11 5.13
C MET A 86 -4.80 0.51 6.52
N THR A 87 -6.05 0.13 6.79
CA THR A 87 -6.48 -0.68 7.95
C THR A 87 -7.41 -1.78 7.47
N VAL A 88 -7.68 -2.80 8.30
CA VAL A 88 -8.65 -3.84 7.94
C VAL A 88 -10.03 -3.24 7.66
N GLN A 89 -10.47 -2.30 8.50
CA GLN A 89 -11.76 -1.63 8.37
C GLN A 89 -11.84 -0.78 7.11
N THR A 90 -10.76 -0.06 6.75
CA THR A 90 -10.68 0.73 5.51
C THR A 90 -10.90 -0.17 4.31
N CYS A 91 -10.17 -1.29 4.21
CA CYS A 91 -10.31 -2.20 3.09
C CYS A 91 -11.72 -2.82 3.01
N GLN A 92 -12.26 -3.28 4.14
CA GLN A 92 -13.61 -3.85 4.17
C GLN A 92 -14.69 -2.81 3.80
N ALA A 93 -14.53 -1.56 4.23
CA ALA A 93 -15.42 -0.47 3.86
C ALA A 93 -15.34 -0.16 2.35
N PHE A 94 -14.13 -0.12 1.79
CA PHE A 94 -13.92 0.04 0.36
C PHE A 94 -14.57 -1.08 -0.46
N CYS A 95 -14.37 -2.35 -0.08
CA CYS A 95 -15.00 -3.47 -0.79
C CYS A 95 -16.52 -3.45 -0.68
N ARG A 96 -17.07 -3.08 0.49
CA ARG A 96 -18.51 -2.90 0.67
C ARG A 96 -19.05 -1.79 -0.23
N ALA A 97 -18.39 -0.63 -0.27
CA ALA A 97 -18.81 0.52 -1.05
C ALA A 97 -18.67 0.29 -2.57
N SER A 98 -17.69 -0.52 -2.97
CA SER A 98 -17.43 -0.84 -4.38
C SER A 98 -18.45 -1.78 -5.00
N GLY A 99 -19.25 -2.48 -4.19
CA GLY A 99 -20.45 -3.18 -4.66
C GLY A 99 -20.75 -4.49 -3.94
N SER A 100 -22.04 -4.81 -3.84
CA SER A 100 -22.54 -6.03 -3.17
C SER A 100 -22.14 -7.35 -3.83
N VAL A 101 -21.50 -7.30 -5.02
CA VAL A 101 -20.96 -8.49 -5.70
C VAL A 101 -19.69 -9.01 -5.02
N TYR A 102 -18.97 -8.15 -4.30
CA TYR A 102 -17.73 -8.51 -3.61
C TYR A 102 -18.06 -9.22 -2.29
N LYS A 103 -17.64 -10.48 -2.23
CA LYS A 103 -17.84 -11.37 -1.09
C LYS A 103 -16.59 -11.50 -0.23
N PHE A 104 -15.45 -11.08 -0.78
CA PHE A 104 -14.15 -11.14 -0.13
C PHE A 104 -13.49 -9.77 -0.16
N ALA A 105 -12.93 -9.39 0.97
CA ALA A 105 -11.98 -8.30 1.13
C ALA A 105 -10.67 -8.92 1.61
N GLY A 106 -9.56 -8.62 0.93
CA GLY A 106 -8.26 -9.13 1.30
C GLY A 106 -7.17 -8.08 1.33
N LEU A 107 -6.27 -8.22 2.30
CA LEU A 107 -5.18 -7.28 2.52
C LEU A 107 -3.84 -7.95 2.26
N GLU A 108 -2.99 -7.27 1.50
CA GLU A 108 -1.61 -7.69 1.21
C GLU A 108 -0.63 -6.54 1.41
N TYR A 109 0.64 -6.88 1.68
CA TYR A 109 1.75 -5.92 1.74
C TYR A 109 1.49 -4.70 2.61
N ALA A 110 0.75 -4.86 3.72
CA ALA A 110 0.44 -3.83 4.71
C ALA A 110 -0.47 -2.67 4.23
N ARG A 111 -0.63 -2.48 2.92
CA ARG A 111 -1.24 -1.29 2.32
C ARG A 111 -2.18 -1.55 1.14
N GLU A 112 -2.24 -2.78 0.65
CA GLU A 112 -3.02 -3.14 -0.53
C GLU A 112 -4.33 -3.78 -0.09
N CYS A 113 -5.43 -3.37 -0.72
CA CYS A 113 -6.76 -3.92 -0.52
C CYS A 113 -7.29 -4.47 -1.84
N TRP A 114 -7.83 -5.68 -1.78
CA TRP A 114 -8.35 -6.41 -2.93
C TRP A 114 -9.77 -6.89 -2.64
N CYS A 115 -10.69 -6.55 -3.55
CA CYS A 115 -12.09 -6.95 -3.47
C CYS A 115 -12.38 -7.94 -4.59
N ALA A 116 -12.99 -9.07 -4.26
CA ALA A 116 -13.37 -10.05 -5.26
C ALA A 116 -14.67 -10.76 -4.90
N SER A 117 -15.34 -11.31 -5.91
CA SER A 117 -16.50 -12.18 -5.74
C SER A 117 -16.10 -13.64 -5.48
N GLN A 118 -14.83 -13.97 -5.74
CA GLN A 118 -14.27 -15.32 -5.66
C GLN A 118 -12.86 -15.28 -5.04
N LEU A 119 -12.55 -16.31 -4.26
CA LEU A 119 -11.19 -16.67 -3.88
C LEU A 119 -10.73 -17.81 -4.81
N SER A 120 -9.54 -17.68 -5.40
CA SER A 120 -8.95 -18.67 -6.29
C SER A 120 -8.93 -20.06 -5.65
N SER A 121 -9.32 -21.09 -6.39
CA SER A 121 -9.25 -22.49 -5.92
C SER A 121 -7.80 -22.98 -5.72
N LEU A 122 -6.84 -22.25 -6.30
CA LEU A 122 -5.41 -22.48 -6.16
C LEU A 122 -4.83 -21.79 -4.92
N SER A 123 -5.56 -20.85 -4.29
CA SER A 123 -5.20 -20.35 -2.97
C SER A 123 -5.40 -21.43 -1.92
N LYS A 124 -4.36 -21.63 -1.11
CA LYS A 124 -4.34 -22.52 0.05
C LYS A 124 -4.22 -21.68 1.31
N GLN A 125 -4.90 -22.14 2.35
CA GLN A 125 -4.81 -21.52 3.66
C GLN A 125 -3.47 -21.87 4.31
N PHE A 126 -2.85 -20.88 4.93
CA PHE A 126 -1.63 -20.98 5.71
C PHE A 126 -1.94 -20.69 7.18
N PRO A 127 -1.03 -21.03 8.12
CA PRO A 127 -1.11 -20.52 9.48
C PRO A 127 -1.15 -18.99 9.46
N ASP A 128 -1.92 -18.39 10.38
CA ASP A 128 -2.08 -16.93 10.47
C ASP A 128 -0.74 -16.19 10.58
N SER A 129 0.27 -16.83 11.19
CA SER A 129 1.64 -16.30 11.29
C SER A 129 2.34 -16.08 9.96
N ALA A 130 1.82 -16.60 8.84
CA ALA A 130 2.33 -16.29 7.50
C ALA A 130 1.86 -14.91 7.01
N CYS A 131 0.73 -14.41 7.51
CA CYS A 131 0.29 -13.04 7.35
C CYS A 131 0.88 -12.25 8.53
N ASN A 132 2.06 -11.68 8.32
CA ASN A 132 2.90 -11.14 9.39
C ASN A 132 3.20 -9.63 9.24
N LEU A 133 2.58 -8.96 8.27
CA LEU A 133 2.75 -7.53 8.09
C LEU A 133 1.64 -6.78 8.81
N THR A 134 2.02 -5.83 9.64
CA THR A 134 1.08 -4.91 10.28
C THR A 134 0.50 -3.96 9.26
N CYS A 135 -0.74 -3.53 9.45
CA CYS A 135 -1.34 -2.49 8.64
C CYS A 135 -0.57 -1.17 8.77
N GLU A 136 -0.30 -0.49 7.64
CA GLU A 136 0.42 0.79 7.69
C GLU A 136 -0.37 1.90 8.39
N GLY A 137 -1.71 1.83 8.35
CA GLY A 137 -2.60 2.78 9.05
C GLY A 137 -2.98 2.36 10.47
N ASP A 138 -2.68 1.13 10.90
CA ASP A 138 -2.92 0.65 12.27
C ASP A 138 -1.98 -0.52 12.61
N ALA A 139 -0.87 -0.22 13.28
CA ALA A 139 0.13 -1.21 13.64
C ALA A 139 -0.35 -2.28 14.64
N THR A 140 -1.56 -2.17 15.19
CA THR A 140 -2.16 -3.19 16.07
C THR A 140 -2.87 -4.31 15.30
N GLN A 141 -3.04 -4.16 13.99
CA GLN A 141 -3.73 -5.10 13.11
C GLN A 141 -2.78 -5.68 12.06
N ILE A 142 -3.07 -6.91 11.62
CA ILE A 142 -2.36 -7.58 10.53
C ILE A 142 -3.06 -7.34 9.17
N CYS A 143 -2.29 -6.90 8.17
CA CYS A 143 -2.72 -6.60 6.81
C CYS A 143 -1.92 -7.44 5.78
N GLY A 144 -2.01 -8.77 5.93
CA GLY A 144 -1.39 -9.71 5.00
C GLY A 144 0.10 -9.96 5.27
N GLY A 145 0.82 -10.29 4.22
CA GLY A 145 2.25 -10.62 4.20
C GLY A 145 2.80 -10.49 2.79
N SER A 146 4.07 -10.88 2.59
CA SER A 146 4.63 -10.99 1.24
C SER A 146 4.10 -12.25 0.56
N LEU A 147 3.36 -12.10 -0.54
CA LEU A 147 2.65 -13.20 -1.22
C LEU A 147 1.70 -13.96 -0.29
N LYS A 148 1.13 -13.25 0.68
CA LYS A 148 0.17 -13.75 1.67
C LYS A 148 -0.91 -12.71 1.88
N ILE A 149 -2.15 -13.12 1.67
CA ILE A 149 -3.32 -12.26 1.77
C ILE A 149 -4.17 -12.70 2.95
N THR A 150 -4.48 -11.78 3.87
CA THR A 150 -5.59 -12.03 4.82
C THR A 150 -6.89 -11.93 4.03
N VAL A 151 -7.83 -12.84 4.24
CA VAL A 151 -9.13 -12.82 3.55
C VAL A 151 -10.24 -12.75 4.59
N SER A 152 -11.20 -11.85 4.34
CA SER A 152 -12.40 -11.63 5.14
C SER A 152 -13.63 -11.44 4.28
#